data_AF-A0A3P8VZW0-F1
#
_entry.id   AF-A0A3P8VZW0-F1
#
_cell.length_a   1.000
_cell.length_b   1.000
_cell.length_c   1.000
_cell.angle_alpha   90.00
_cell.angle_beta   90.00
_cell.angle_gamma   90.00
#
_symmetry.space_group_name_H-M   'P 1'
#
loop_
_entity.id
_entity.type
_entity.pdbx_description
1 polymer ?
#
loop_
_entity_poly.entity_id
_entity_poly.type
_entity_poly.pdbx_seq_one_letter_code
_entity_poly.pdbx_strand_id
1 'polypeptide(L)'
;MAPSSKSEKARDKYKSRRKQKGHVVKLLMHGRVSGQFSQRLFRKLPPRVCVPLKNIISEEILRSHIFLGFTKCGRYVLSYTSNCGEDDDFSFYTYQLYWWEFNLHKRLRQVRHVRLFGGEEIYSELYLTVCEWPNDHSKIVIFGFTRSSSSILANFMMSDENNRDIYITIASMPPPKPCPHFCSVSSASNISKGECLEHSYVINSRYQVVYPFPTFQPAFQLKKDQVILLNTSYSLVACGISLWPYEDDKVQLPFTVTDLKGQNLQLVTGPYNGQQGVCVEQLTLDFEYLINEVIRRDAAWTAQFCSFSDYDVVILEQVCPETNVVVINIGLLLLAFSKSDKEHCPNTYHSNLQVSWDLNTGVCCTMGVGELTEVKGQTGSVWSSYRKSCVNTVMKWLVPERSSRYINRMTNEALHKSSLQVLADGDRCTWIVL
;
A
#
# COMPACT_ATOMS: atom_id res chain seq x y z
N MET A 1 4.85 73.15 21.54
CA MET A 1 3.43 72.85 21.83
C MET A 1 3.03 71.60 21.06
N ALA A 2 2.35 70.69 21.76
CA ALA A 2 1.51 69.53 21.37
C ALA A 2 1.45 69.01 19.90
N PRO A 3 1.15 67.70 19.74
CA PRO A 3 1.89 66.79 18.85
C PRO A 3 1.10 66.29 17.64
N SER A 4 1.83 65.78 16.64
CA SER A 4 1.28 65.12 15.46
C SER A 4 0.87 63.67 15.74
N SER A 5 -0.34 63.35 15.30
CA SER A 5 -1.01 62.06 15.28
C SER A 5 -0.25 60.96 14.52
N LYS A 6 0.37 60.02 15.23
CA LYS A 6 0.64 58.65 14.76
C LYS A 6 0.66 57.69 15.96
N SER A 7 -0.49 57.12 16.30
CA SER A 7 -0.55 56.01 17.24
C SER A 7 -1.65 55.01 16.85
N GLU A 8 -1.33 53.73 17.04
CA GLU A 8 -2.29 52.63 17.27
C GLU A 8 -2.97 51.92 16.10
N LYS A 9 -2.27 51.59 15.01
CA LYS A 9 -2.73 50.49 14.12
C LYS A 9 -1.71 49.41 13.74
N ALA A 10 -0.50 49.43 14.30
CA ALA A 10 0.58 48.53 13.87
C ALA A 10 1.11 47.53 14.92
N ARG A 11 0.55 47.47 16.15
CA ARG A 11 1.06 46.57 17.20
C ARG A 11 0.17 45.38 17.56
N ASP A 12 -1.05 45.27 17.03
CA ASP A 12 -1.98 44.18 17.40
C ASP A 12 -1.98 42.95 16.47
N LYS A 13 -1.11 42.90 15.44
CA LYS A 13 -1.03 41.73 14.54
C LYS A 13 -0.12 40.59 15.02
N TYR A 14 0.57 40.74 16.14
CA TYR A 14 1.46 39.70 16.71
C TYR A 14 0.86 38.87 17.87
N LYS A 15 -0.42 39.08 18.21
CA LYS A 15 -1.18 38.17 19.09
C LYS A 15 -2.20 37.37 18.27
N SER A 16 -1.72 36.68 17.25
CA SER A 16 -2.47 35.55 16.68
C SER A 16 -2.75 34.55 17.80
N ARG A 17 -4.04 34.45 18.16
CA ARG A 17 -4.63 33.51 19.12
C ARG A 17 -3.80 32.22 19.25
N ARG A 18 -3.00 32.11 20.33
CA ARG A 18 -2.69 30.81 20.92
C ARG A 18 -4.04 30.19 21.25
N LYS A 19 -4.58 29.35 20.36
CA LYS A 19 -5.78 28.54 20.62
C LYS A 19 -5.54 27.89 21.98
N GLN A 20 -6.30 28.29 23.00
CA GLN A 20 -6.19 27.71 24.34
C GLN A 20 -6.30 26.19 24.17
N LYS A 21 -5.19 25.47 24.29
CA LYS A 21 -5.20 24.03 24.38
C LYS A 21 -5.95 23.73 25.67
N GLY A 22 -7.12 23.10 25.57
CA GLY A 22 -7.92 22.73 26.73
C GLY A 22 -7.03 21.95 27.70
N HIS A 23 -6.94 22.40 28.95
CA HIS A 23 -6.17 21.69 29.97
C HIS A 23 -6.72 20.25 30.08
N VAL A 24 -5.84 19.25 30.18
CA VAL A 24 -6.24 17.83 30.17
C VAL A 24 -7.35 17.54 31.19
N VAL A 25 -7.21 18.09 32.39
CA VAL A 25 -8.20 17.96 33.47
C VAL A 25 -9.55 18.56 33.08
N LYS A 26 -9.58 19.70 32.37
CA LYS A 26 -10.85 20.31 31.92
C LYS A 26 -11.55 19.44 30.87
N LEU A 27 -10.79 18.82 29.97
CA LEU A 27 -11.33 17.88 28.98
C LEU A 27 -11.86 16.60 29.63
N LEU A 28 -11.18 16.08 30.65
CA LEU A 28 -11.64 14.92 31.43
C LEU A 28 -12.92 15.21 32.22
N MET A 29 -12.98 16.37 32.88
CA MET A 29 -14.20 16.81 33.58
C MET A 29 -15.37 17.01 32.62
N HIS A 30 -15.12 17.62 31.46
CA HIS A 30 -16.14 17.74 30.41
C HIS A 30 -16.60 16.37 29.90
N GLY A 31 -15.68 15.43 29.65
CA GLY A 31 -16.02 14.06 29.24
C GLY A 31 -16.86 13.33 30.29
N ARG A 32 -16.58 13.52 31.59
CA ARG A 32 -17.34 12.94 32.69
C ARG A 32 -18.78 13.47 32.77
N VAL A 33 -18.98 14.77 32.53
CA VAL A 33 -20.30 15.41 32.57
C VAL A 33 -21.11 15.11 31.30
N SER A 34 -20.46 15.12 30.14
CA SER A 34 -21.13 14.87 28.84
C SER A 34 -21.30 13.39 28.50
N GLY A 35 -20.62 12.48 29.22
CA GLY A 35 -20.55 11.05 28.89
C GLY A 35 -19.78 10.73 27.60
N GLN A 36 -19.21 11.74 26.93
CA GLN A 36 -18.54 11.57 25.64
C GLN A 36 -17.01 11.52 25.81
N PHE A 37 -16.46 10.31 25.78
CA PHE A 37 -15.02 10.08 25.67
C PHE A 37 -14.69 9.61 24.25
N SER A 38 -14.29 10.55 23.39
CA SER A 38 -13.78 10.25 22.04
C SER A 38 -12.32 10.64 21.92
N GLN A 39 -11.51 9.79 21.27
CA GLN A 39 -10.10 10.09 20.93
C GLN A 39 -9.96 11.42 20.17
N ARG A 40 -10.97 11.81 19.37
CA ARG A 40 -10.98 13.08 18.63
C ARG A 40 -10.91 14.31 19.55
N LEU A 41 -11.45 14.21 20.78
CA LEU A 41 -11.39 15.27 21.78
C LEU A 41 -9.96 15.49 22.29
N PHE A 42 -9.16 14.43 22.33
CA PHE A 42 -7.79 14.45 22.85
C PHE A 42 -6.73 14.69 21.77
N ARG A 43 -7.09 14.70 20.48
CA ARG A 43 -6.16 14.84 19.34
C ARG A 43 -5.27 16.10 19.38
N LYS A 44 -5.72 17.18 20.05
CA LYS A 44 -4.95 18.45 20.17
C LYS A 44 -3.94 18.45 21.31
N LEU A 45 -3.91 17.41 22.12
CA LEU A 45 -3.01 17.28 23.27
C LEU A 45 -1.67 16.66 22.85
N PRO A 46 -0.59 16.94 23.60
CA PRO A 46 0.68 16.23 23.40
C PRO A 46 0.53 14.73 23.67
N PRO A 47 1.47 13.90 23.17
CA PRO A 47 1.53 12.48 23.52
C PRO A 47 1.55 12.30 25.04
N ARG A 48 0.96 11.19 25.51
CA ARG A 48 0.89 10.85 26.93
C ARG A 48 2.19 10.23 27.41
N VAL A 49 2.82 9.44 26.55
CA VAL A 49 4.04 8.70 26.87
C VAL A 49 4.98 8.81 25.68
N CYS A 50 6.24 9.13 25.95
CA CYS A 50 7.33 9.10 24.99
C CYS A 50 8.41 8.15 25.50
N VAL A 51 8.79 7.18 24.69
CA VAL A 51 9.80 6.17 25.03
C VAL A 51 10.94 6.27 24.03
N PRO A 52 12.19 6.54 24.45
CA PRO A 52 13.34 6.46 23.56
C PRO A 52 13.60 5.02 23.14
N LEU A 53 13.81 4.76 21.85
CA LEU A 53 14.05 3.43 21.30
C LEU A 53 15.26 2.76 21.96
N LYS A 54 16.32 3.54 22.21
CA LYS A 54 17.54 3.11 22.92
C LYS A 54 17.30 2.51 24.32
N ASN A 55 16.18 2.84 24.97
CA ASN A 55 15.89 2.32 26.31
C ASN A 55 15.18 0.96 26.27
N ILE A 56 14.52 0.64 25.16
CA ILE A 56 13.68 -0.56 25.01
C ILE A 56 14.34 -1.65 24.14
N ILE A 57 15.49 -1.36 23.52
CA ILE A 57 16.19 -2.27 22.60
C ILE A 57 17.68 -2.32 22.93
N SER A 58 18.30 -3.49 22.70
CA SER A 58 19.75 -3.67 22.80
C SER A 58 20.49 -3.02 21.62
N GLU A 59 21.71 -2.52 21.83
CA GLU A 59 22.46 -1.82 20.77
C GLU A 59 22.72 -2.65 19.51
N GLU A 60 22.85 -3.98 19.63
CA GLU A 60 23.05 -4.88 18.49
C GLU A 60 21.86 -4.84 17.52
N ILE A 61 20.64 -4.90 18.05
CA ILE A 61 19.40 -4.87 17.27
C ILE A 61 19.21 -3.48 16.65
N LEU A 62 19.60 -2.41 17.36
CA LEU A 62 19.47 -1.04 16.87
C LEU A 62 20.28 -0.78 15.59
N ARG A 63 21.40 -1.49 15.39
CA ARG A 63 22.29 -1.30 14.23
C ARG A 63 21.81 -2.02 12.98
N SER A 64 21.14 -3.17 13.12
CA SER A 64 20.73 -4.00 11.97
C SER A 64 19.26 -3.85 11.61
N HIS A 65 18.39 -3.43 12.54
CA HIS A 65 16.95 -3.34 12.31
C HIS A 65 16.48 -1.95 11.94
N ILE A 66 15.58 -1.89 10.96
CA ILE A 66 14.89 -0.68 10.55
C ILE A 66 13.44 -0.76 11.03
N PHE A 67 13.11 0.10 11.99
CA PHE A 67 11.77 0.14 12.57
C PHE A 67 10.78 0.88 11.67
N LEU A 68 9.64 0.25 11.42
CA LEU A 68 8.62 0.71 10.48
C LEU A 68 7.50 1.48 11.17
N GLY A 69 6.98 0.94 12.27
CA GLY A 69 5.81 1.52 12.94
C GLY A 69 5.08 0.56 13.85
N PHE A 70 3.99 1.06 14.43
CA PHE A 70 3.05 0.30 15.24
C PHE A 70 2.00 -0.37 14.36
N THR A 71 1.60 -1.58 14.73
CA THR A 71 0.37 -2.19 14.22
C THR A 71 -0.86 -1.45 14.74
N LYS A 72 -1.99 -1.51 14.03
CA LYS A 72 -3.24 -0.86 14.43
C LYS A 72 -3.70 -1.19 15.84
N CYS A 73 -3.46 -2.42 16.29
CA CYS A 73 -3.83 -2.84 17.64
C CYS A 73 -2.94 -2.23 18.73
N GLY A 74 -1.82 -1.59 18.38
CA GLY A 74 -0.85 -0.98 19.30
C GLY A 74 -0.11 -1.98 20.18
N ARG A 75 -0.18 -3.28 19.85
CA ARG A 75 0.50 -4.36 20.58
C ARG A 75 1.88 -4.64 20.02
N TYR A 76 2.05 -4.54 18.70
CA TYR A 76 3.28 -4.89 18.03
C TYR A 76 3.93 -3.69 17.37
N VAL A 77 5.26 -3.68 17.37
CA VAL A 77 6.10 -2.80 16.58
C VAL A 77 6.78 -3.67 15.52
N LEU A 78 6.78 -3.22 14.28
CA LEU A 78 7.39 -3.93 13.17
C LEU A 78 8.75 -3.34 12.84
N SER A 79 9.69 -4.22 12.50
CA SER A 79 10.99 -3.84 11.93
C SER A 79 11.39 -4.81 10.83
N TYR A 80 12.21 -4.38 9.90
CA TYR A 80 12.85 -5.29 8.94
C TYR A 80 14.37 -5.19 8.99
N THR A 81 15.04 -6.24 8.52
CA THR A 81 16.48 -6.25 8.24
C THR A 81 16.70 -6.43 6.74
N SER A 82 17.80 -5.87 6.25
CA SER A 82 18.29 -6.04 4.88
C SER A 82 19.70 -6.61 4.99
N ASN A 83 19.85 -7.91 4.75
CA ASN A 83 21.15 -8.57 4.81
C ASN A 83 21.68 -8.73 3.38
N CYS A 84 22.86 -8.17 3.11
CA CYS A 84 23.58 -8.40 1.87
C CYS A 84 24.46 -9.65 2.03
N GLY A 85 24.22 -10.68 1.24
CA GLY A 85 25.15 -11.80 1.10
C GLY A 85 26.34 -11.36 0.24
N GLU A 86 27.54 -11.52 0.76
CA GLU A 86 28.78 -11.37 0.00
C GLU A 86 29.21 -12.77 -0.47
N ASP A 87 28.74 -13.20 -1.64
CA ASP A 87 29.47 -14.21 -2.42
C ASP A 87 30.35 -13.46 -3.41
N ASP A 88 31.55 -13.99 -3.67
CA ASP A 88 32.72 -13.33 -4.30
C ASP A 88 32.47 -12.59 -5.65
N ASP A 89 31.30 -12.70 -6.28
CA ASP A 89 30.94 -12.00 -7.53
C ASP A 89 29.55 -11.32 -7.55
N PHE A 90 28.63 -11.60 -6.61
CA PHE A 90 27.25 -11.06 -6.64
C PHE A 90 26.70 -10.73 -5.25
N SER A 91 26.12 -9.53 -5.11
CA SER A 91 25.41 -9.10 -3.90
C SER A 91 23.93 -9.47 -3.97
N PHE A 92 23.47 -10.38 -3.10
CA PHE A 92 22.05 -10.71 -2.96
C PHE A 92 21.48 -10.15 -1.66
N TYR A 93 20.29 -9.54 -1.74
CA TYR A 93 19.59 -8.99 -0.60
C TYR A 93 18.56 -9.99 -0.05
N THR A 94 18.69 -10.33 1.23
CA THR A 94 17.69 -11.09 1.97
C THR A 94 16.96 -10.19 2.96
N TYR A 95 15.64 -10.14 2.86
CA TYR A 95 14.79 -9.35 3.74
C TYR A 95 14.09 -10.22 4.78
N GLN A 96 14.12 -9.79 6.04
CA GLN A 96 13.38 -10.43 7.13
C GLN A 96 12.53 -9.40 7.86
N LEU A 97 11.27 -9.75 8.13
CA LEU A 97 10.34 -8.93 8.89
C LEU A 97 10.17 -9.49 10.30
N TYR A 98 10.15 -8.62 11.32
CA TYR A 98 10.09 -8.98 12.73
C TYR A 98 8.91 -8.30 13.42
N TRP A 99 8.28 -9.05 14.33
CA TRP A 99 7.24 -8.58 15.23
C TRP A 99 7.79 -8.47 16.65
N TRP A 100 7.74 -7.26 17.19
CA TRP A 100 8.17 -6.96 18.54
C TRP A 100 6.95 -6.62 19.40
N GLU A 101 6.75 -7.34 20.50
CA GLU A 101 5.73 -6.98 21.47
C GLU A 101 6.16 -5.74 22.26
N PHE A 102 5.31 -4.71 22.23
CA PHE A 102 5.54 -3.45 22.90
C PHE A 102 4.80 -3.39 24.24
N ASN A 103 5.55 -3.10 25.31
CA ASN A 103 5.02 -2.93 26.65
C ASN A 103 5.62 -1.70 27.34
N LEU A 104 5.36 -0.53 26.75
CA LEU A 104 5.75 0.80 27.25
C LEU A 104 7.26 0.90 27.55
N HIS A 105 7.64 0.85 28.82
CA HIS A 105 9.04 1.00 29.26
C HIS A 105 9.80 -0.33 29.37
N LYS A 106 9.12 -1.47 29.21
CA LYS A 106 9.80 -2.76 29.15
C LYS A 106 10.50 -2.92 27.81
N ARG A 107 11.57 -3.72 27.80
CA ARG A 107 12.28 -4.07 26.57
C ARG A 107 11.34 -4.77 25.58
N LEU A 108 11.53 -4.50 24.29
CA LEU A 108 10.80 -5.17 23.23
C LEU A 108 11.11 -6.67 23.25
N ARG A 109 10.06 -7.49 23.13
CA ARG A 109 10.20 -8.94 23.05
C ARG A 109 9.91 -9.39 21.62
N GLN A 110 10.85 -10.09 20.99
CA GLN A 110 10.63 -10.67 19.67
C GLN A 110 9.58 -11.79 19.78
N VAL A 111 8.52 -11.70 18.98
CA VAL A 111 7.42 -12.68 18.95
C VAL A 111 7.51 -13.57 17.73
N ARG A 112 7.83 -12.99 16.57
CA ARG A 112 7.86 -13.67 15.28
C ARG A 112 8.86 -13.01 14.35
N HIS A 113 9.44 -13.79 13.45
CA HIS A 113 10.16 -13.29 12.29
C HIS A 113 9.75 -14.11 11.06
N VAL A 114 9.80 -13.48 9.88
CA VAL A 114 9.42 -14.10 8.60
C VAL A 114 10.39 -13.62 7.52
N ARG A 115 10.87 -14.55 6.69
CA ARG A 115 11.63 -14.20 5.47
C ARG A 115 10.66 -13.69 4.41
N LEU A 116 10.93 -12.50 3.88
CA LEU A 116 10.15 -11.91 2.79
C LEU A 116 10.66 -12.41 1.44
N PHE A 117 9.77 -12.41 0.44
CA PHE A 117 10.08 -12.75 -0.96
C PHE A 117 10.77 -14.11 -1.11
N GLY A 118 10.22 -15.13 -0.44
CA GLY A 118 10.75 -16.49 -0.50
C GLY A 118 10.79 -17.02 -1.93
N GLY A 119 11.94 -17.56 -2.34
CA GLY A 119 12.17 -18.13 -3.66
C GLY A 119 12.70 -17.17 -4.71
N GLU A 120 12.88 -15.88 -4.39
CA GLU A 120 13.40 -14.87 -5.32
C GLU A 120 14.83 -14.43 -4.97
N GLU A 121 15.63 -14.20 -6.00
CA GLU A 121 16.96 -13.57 -5.90
C GLU A 121 16.84 -12.08 -6.17
N ILE A 122 17.19 -11.26 -5.17
CA ILE A 122 17.05 -9.81 -5.22
C ILE A 122 18.44 -9.18 -5.30
N TYR A 123 18.77 -8.57 -6.44
CA TYR A 123 20.09 -7.97 -6.69
C TYR A 123 20.16 -6.48 -6.36
N SER A 124 19.02 -5.83 -6.11
CA SER A 124 18.95 -4.39 -5.80
C SER A 124 18.23 -4.12 -4.50
N GLU A 125 18.59 -3.02 -3.87
CA GLU A 125 17.97 -2.61 -2.63
C GLU A 125 16.50 -2.18 -2.86
N LEU A 126 15.59 -2.81 -2.11
CA LEU A 126 14.15 -2.60 -2.24
C LEU A 126 13.69 -1.48 -1.34
N TYR A 127 12.70 -0.76 -1.83
CA TYR A 127 11.86 0.07 -1.00
C TYR A 127 10.71 -0.76 -0.44
N LEU A 128 10.66 -0.91 0.89
CA LEU A 128 9.64 -1.70 1.57
C LEU A 128 8.53 -0.84 2.14
N THR A 129 7.29 -1.25 1.91
CA THR A 129 6.10 -0.71 2.55
C THR A 129 5.26 -1.84 3.12
N VAL A 130 4.96 -1.76 4.41
CA VAL A 130 4.08 -2.71 5.09
C VAL A 130 2.72 -2.06 5.30
N CYS A 131 1.66 -2.79 4.94
CA CYS A 131 0.29 -2.34 5.02
C CYS A 131 -0.59 -3.30 5.82
N GLU A 132 -1.52 -2.74 6.60
CA GLU A 132 -2.60 -3.49 7.28
C GLU A 132 -3.96 -3.11 6.68
N TRP A 133 -4.79 -4.12 6.41
CA TRP A 133 -6.16 -3.95 5.93
C TRP A 133 -7.04 -3.17 6.91
N PRO A 134 -8.14 -2.55 6.44
CA PRO A 134 -9.09 -1.79 7.26
C PRO A 134 -9.56 -2.52 8.51
N ASN A 135 -10.16 -3.71 8.37
CA ASN A 135 -10.75 -4.48 9.48
C ASN A 135 -10.14 -5.88 9.62
N ASP A 136 -9.44 -6.40 8.61
CA ASP A 136 -8.72 -7.67 8.73
C ASP A 136 -7.37 -7.47 9.45
N HIS A 137 -7.23 -8.11 10.61
CA HIS A 137 -6.01 -8.12 11.43
C HIS A 137 -5.31 -9.48 11.42
N SER A 138 -5.78 -10.43 10.61
CA SER A 138 -5.21 -11.80 10.54
C SER A 138 -3.94 -11.87 9.71
N LYS A 139 -3.70 -10.88 8.83
CA LYS A 139 -2.59 -10.86 7.88
C LYS A 139 -2.18 -9.42 7.57
N ILE A 140 -0.98 -9.27 7.02
CA ILE A 140 -0.42 -8.01 6.54
C ILE A 140 0.15 -8.18 5.14
N VAL A 141 0.21 -7.09 4.38
CA VAL A 141 0.79 -7.07 3.03
C VAL A 141 2.08 -6.28 3.05
N ILE A 142 3.11 -6.82 2.42
CA ILE A 142 4.40 -6.17 2.25
C ILE A 142 4.63 -5.97 0.75
N PHE A 143 4.89 -4.73 0.35
CA PHE A 143 5.30 -4.36 -0.99
C PHE A 143 6.79 -4.03 -0.99
N GLY A 144 7.54 -4.64 -1.90
CA GLY A 144 8.91 -4.29 -2.23
C GLY A 144 9.00 -3.83 -3.67
N PHE A 145 9.58 -2.66 -3.93
CA PHE A 145 9.84 -2.23 -5.30
C PHE A 145 11.28 -1.78 -5.45
N THR A 146 11.89 -2.12 -6.58
CA THR A 146 13.22 -1.64 -6.93
C THR A 146 13.15 -0.16 -7.27
N ARG A 147 14.09 0.62 -6.76
CA ARG A 147 14.33 1.94 -7.33
C ARG A 147 15.12 1.70 -8.61
N SER A 148 14.72 2.33 -9.72
CA SER A 148 15.61 2.49 -10.88
C SER A 148 16.84 3.22 -10.38
N SER A 149 17.88 2.47 -10.01
CA SER A 149 19.13 3.01 -9.52
C SER A 149 20.08 3.03 -10.69
N SER A 150 20.47 4.23 -11.08
CA SER A 150 21.80 4.52 -11.58
C SER A 150 22.83 4.06 -10.53
N SER A 151 23.06 2.74 -10.42
CA SER A 151 24.17 2.20 -9.66
C SER A 151 25.41 2.32 -10.55
N ILE A 152 26.57 2.56 -9.94
CA ILE A 152 27.86 2.68 -10.64
C ILE A 152 28.25 1.35 -11.33
N LEU A 153 27.53 0.26 -11.04
CA LEU A 153 27.60 -1.04 -11.70
C LEU A 153 26.72 -1.14 -12.97
N ALA A 154 25.97 -0.11 -13.34
CA ALA A 154 25.19 -0.06 -14.59
C ALA A 154 26.07 -0.18 -15.85
N ASN A 155 27.40 -0.01 -15.73
CA ASN A 155 28.33 -0.29 -16.82
C ASN A 155 28.64 -1.79 -16.99
N PHE A 156 28.32 -2.64 -16.01
CA PHE A 156 28.53 -4.10 -16.06
C PHE A 156 27.23 -4.92 -15.99
N MET A 157 26.15 -4.36 -15.43
CA MET A 157 24.83 -4.96 -15.43
C MET A 157 23.85 -4.09 -16.21
N MET A 158 23.33 -4.64 -17.31
CA MET A 158 22.20 -4.10 -18.06
C MET A 158 20.96 -4.12 -17.17
N SER A 159 20.74 -3.12 -16.32
CA SER A 159 19.42 -2.91 -15.75
C SER A 159 18.51 -2.47 -16.89
N ASP A 160 17.51 -3.28 -17.22
CA ASP A 160 16.43 -2.88 -18.12
C ASP A 160 15.76 -1.61 -17.53
N GLU A 161 16.22 -0.42 -17.93
CA GLU A 161 15.70 0.88 -17.45
C GLU A 161 14.18 1.03 -17.69
N ASN A 162 13.63 0.20 -18.58
CA ASN A 162 12.23 0.18 -18.96
C ASN A 162 11.35 -0.66 -18.03
N ASN A 163 11.93 -1.55 -17.23
CA ASN A 163 11.20 -2.50 -16.40
C ASN A 163 11.46 -2.23 -14.91
N ARG A 164 10.44 -2.46 -14.08
CA ARG A 164 10.57 -2.42 -12.62
C ARG A 164 9.94 -3.65 -12.02
N ASP A 165 10.68 -4.34 -11.16
CA ASP A 165 10.17 -5.48 -10.41
C ASP A 165 9.39 -4.99 -9.18
N ILE A 166 8.19 -5.56 -9.01
CA ILE A 166 7.36 -5.40 -7.82
C ILE A 166 7.24 -6.77 -7.15
N TYR A 167 7.66 -6.80 -5.89
CA TYR A 167 7.58 -7.97 -5.03
C TYR A 167 6.49 -7.76 -3.99
N ILE A 168 5.72 -8.83 -3.73
CA ILE A 168 4.65 -8.82 -2.75
C ILE A 168 4.80 -10.05 -1.86
N THR A 169 4.73 -9.81 -0.56
CA THR A 169 4.59 -10.87 0.44
C THR A 169 3.36 -10.60 1.31
N ILE A 170 2.44 -11.55 1.40
CA ILE A 170 1.37 -11.54 2.41
C ILE A 170 1.77 -12.47 3.54
N ALA A 171 1.83 -11.95 4.76
CA ALA A 171 2.24 -12.71 5.94
C ALA A 171 1.11 -12.76 6.96
N SER A 172 0.90 -13.94 7.54
CA SER A 172 -0.04 -14.14 8.66
C SER A 172 0.45 -13.46 9.95
N MET A 173 -0.48 -12.85 10.67
CA MET A 173 -0.22 -12.18 11.95
C MET A 173 -0.09 -13.18 13.09
N PRO A 174 0.73 -12.88 14.12
CA PRO A 174 0.80 -13.72 15.31
C PRO A 174 -0.55 -13.76 16.04
N PRO A 175 -0.96 -14.92 16.59
CA PRO A 175 -2.27 -15.08 17.19
C PRO A 175 -2.41 -14.17 18.43
N PRO A 176 -3.52 -13.40 18.55
CA PRO A 176 -3.71 -12.47 19.67
C PRO A 176 -4.08 -13.17 20.99
N LYS A 177 -4.57 -14.41 20.91
CA LYS A 177 -4.93 -15.32 22.01
C LYS A 177 -4.31 -16.70 21.71
N PRO A 178 -4.00 -17.52 22.72
CA PRO A 178 -3.55 -18.90 22.47
C PRO A 178 -4.59 -19.64 21.61
N CYS A 179 -4.15 -20.13 20.46
CA CYS A 179 -5.02 -20.80 19.50
C CYS A 179 -5.52 -22.13 20.09
N PRO A 180 -6.82 -22.47 19.94
CA PRO A 180 -7.38 -23.75 20.39
C PRO A 180 -6.72 -24.97 19.73
N HIS A 181 -6.05 -24.80 18.58
CA HIS A 181 -5.28 -25.84 17.90
C HIS A 181 -3.82 -26.01 18.42
N PHE A 182 -3.51 -25.55 19.64
CA PHE A 182 -2.19 -25.70 20.30
C PHE A 182 -1.02 -25.05 19.53
N CYS A 183 -1.22 -23.86 18.98
CA CYS A 183 -0.11 -23.09 18.39
C CYS A 183 0.74 -22.51 19.54
N SER A 184 1.76 -23.24 19.99
CA SER A 184 2.69 -22.77 21.02
C SER A 184 3.70 -21.81 20.38
N VAL A 185 3.67 -20.54 20.78
CA VAL A 185 4.74 -19.58 20.46
C VAL A 185 5.95 -19.93 21.32
N SER A 186 6.68 -20.99 20.93
CA SER A 186 7.84 -21.46 21.66
C SER A 186 9.07 -20.64 21.25
N SER A 187 9.48 -19.75 22.14
CA SER A 187 10.82 -19.16 22.14
C SER A 187 11.82 -20.25 22.50
N ALA A 188 12.73 -20.54 21.57
CA ALA A 188 13.89 -21.44 21.66
C ALA A 188 13.66 -22.93 21.31
N SER A 189 14.35 -23.34 20.24
CA SER A 189 14.92 -24.66 19.92
C SER A 189 14.13 -25.93 20.26
N ASN A 190 13.86 -26.69 19.19
CA ASN A 190 13.56 -28.13 19.13
C ASN A 190 12.07 -28.54 19.19
N ILE A 191 11.57 -28.92 18.00
CA ILE A 191 10.39 -29.74 17.70
C ILE A 191 9.04 -29.08 18.07
N SER A 192 8.60 -28.13 17.24
CA SER A 192 7.25 -27.56 17.33
C SER A 192 6.23 -28.45 16.62
N LYS A 193 5.34 -29.09 17.38
CA LYS A 193 4.08 -29.62 16.87
C LYS A 193 3.26 -28.47 16.24
N GLY A 194 2.92 -28.64 14.96
CA GLY A 194 1.91 -27.94 14.14
C GLY A 194 1.58 -26.49 14.50
N GLU A 195 2.17 -25.54 13.77
CA GLU A 195 1.61 -24.19 13.69
C GLU A 195 0.35 -24.25 12.80
N CYS A 196 -0.78 -23.79 13.32
CA CYS A 196 -2.05 -23.67 12.61
C CYS A 196 -1.88 -22.86 11.33
N LEU A 197 -2.40 -23.37 10.21
CA LEU A 197 -2.28 -22.76 8.89
C LEU A 197 -2.71 -21.29 8.92
N GLU A 198 -3.84 -20.97 9.57
CA GLU A 198 -4.34 -19.61 9.77
C GLU A 198 -3.27 -18.59 10.23
N HIS A 199 -2.31 -19.03 11.05
CA HIS A 199 -1.29 -18.20 11.66
C HIS A 199 0.12 -18.47 11.12
N SER A 200 0.27 -19.31 10.09
CA SER A 200 1.59 -19.75 9.59
C SER A 200 1.75 -19.81 8.07
N TYR A 201 0.82 -19.29 7.27
CA TYR A 201 1.07 -19.13 5.83
C TYR A 201 1.76 -17.80 5.50
N VAL A 202 2.53 -17.86 4.42
CA VAL A 202 3.17 -16.73 3.73
C VAL A 202 2.93 -16.91 2.23
N ILE A 203 2.48 -15.86 1.56
CA ILE A 203 2.26 -15.87 0.11
C ILE A 203 3.26 -14.91 -0.51
N ASN A 204 4.06 -15.38 -1.46
CA ASN A 204 4.99 -14.56 -2.21
C ASN A 204 4.56 -14.45 -3.67
N SER A 205 4.78 -13.27 -4.25
CA SER A 205 4.54 -13.00 -5.66
C SER A 205 5.50 -11.95 -6.17
N ARG A 206 5.79 -12.04 -7.47
CA ARG A 206 6.60 -11.09 -8.20
C ARG A 206 5.93 -10.82 -9.53
N TYR A 207 5.91 -9.56 -9.94
CA TYR A 207 5.55 -9.18 -11.31
C TYR A 207 6.37 -7.97 -11.76
N GLN A 208 6.46 -7.78 -13.06
CA GLN A 208 7.19 -6.67 -13.66
C GLN A 208 6.21 -5.61 -14.17
N VAL A 209 6.60 -4.35 -14.08
CA VAL A 209 5.85 -3.22 -14.64
C VAL A 209 6.71 -2.40 -15.59
N VAL A 210 6.07 -1.77 -16.57
CA VAL A 210 6.71 -0.97 -17.62
C VAL A 210 6.39 0.52 -17.47
N TYR A 211 7.13 1.36 -18.19
CA TYR A 211 6.82 2.78 -18.27
C TYR A 211 5.54 3.03 -19.09
N PRO A 212 4.64 3.95 -18.68
CA PRO A 212 4.69 4.77 -17.47
C PRO A 212 4.41 3.94 -16.21
N PHE A 213 5.37 3.91 -15.28
CA PHE A 213 5.27 3.05 -14.10
C PHE A 213 3.99 3.35 -13.31
N PRO A 214 3.13 2.33 -13.03
CA PRO A 214 1.88 2.51 -12.30
C PRO A 214 2.05 3.23 -10.96
N THR A 215 1.05 4.03 -10.59
CA THR A 215 1.08 4.73 -9.30
C THR A 215 0.84 3.77 -8.14
N PHE A 216 1.67 3.84 -7.10
CA PHE A 216 1.45 3.09 -5.86
C PHE A 216 0.37 3.77 -5.02
N GLN A 217 -0.77 3.08 -4.83
CA GLN A 217 -1.98 3.62 -4.22
C GLN A 217 -2.52 2.69 -3.10
N PRO A 218 -1.75 2.42 -2.03
CA PRO A 218 -2.11 1.42 -1.01
C PRO A 218 -3.46 1.70 -0.35
N ALA A 219 -3.83 2.98 -0.21
CA ALA A 219 -5.10 3.41 0.37
C ALA A 219 -6.35 3.00 -0.45
N PHE A 220 -6.18 2.69 -1.74
CA PHE A 220 -7.23 2.18 -2.62
C PHE A 220 -7.02 0.70 -2.95
N GLN A 221 -5.77 0.26 -3.10
CA GLN A 221 -5.44 -1.13 -3.43
C GLN A 221 -5.85 -2.13 -2.33
N LEU A 222 -5.93 -1.69 -1.07
CA LEU A 222 -6.25 -2.53 0.10
C LEU A 222 -7.56 -2.12 0.78
N LYS A 223 -8.42 -1.36 0.10
CA LYS A 223 -9.60 -0.77 0.72
C LYS A 223 -10.73 -1.78 0.96
N LYS A 224 -10.77 -2.88 0.20
CA LYS A 224 -11.57 -4.08 0.51
C LYS A 224 -10.73 -5.07 1.34
N ASP A 225 -11.26 -5.51 2.47
CA ASP A 225 -10.61 -6.51 3.32
C ASP A 225 -10.36 -7.80 2.53
N GLN A 226 -9.22 -8.46 2.78
CA GLN A 226 -8.78 -9.70 2.11
C GLN A 226 -8.51 -9.60 0.60
N VAL A 227 -8.74 -8.44 -0.01
CA VAL A 227 -8.50 -8.22 -1.45
C VAL A 227 -7.35 -7.24 -1.65
N ILE A 228 -6.54 -7.48 -2.68
CA ILE A 228 -5.47 -6.62 -3.13
C ILE A 228 -5.65 -6.33 -4.62
N LEU A 229 -5.66 -5.06 -5.00
CA LEU A 229 -5.65 -4.65 -6.40
C LEU A 229 -4.21 -4.39 -6.87
N LEU A 230 -3.77 -5.11 -7.90
CA LEU A 230 -2.42 -5.05 -8.47
C LEU A 230 -2.50 -4.54 -9.90
N ASN A 231 -1.89 -3.39 -10.17
CA ASN A 231 -1.73 -2.87 -11.52
C ASN A 231 -0.41 -3.42 -12.08
N THR A 232 -0.49 -4.28 -13.10
CA THR A 232 0.64 -4.93 -13.77
C THR A 232 1.11 -4.16 -15.01
N SER A 233 0.65 -2.93 -15.20
CA SER A 233 0.74 -2.11 -16.43
C SER A 233 -0.20 -2.55 -17.54
N TYR A 234 -0.42 -3.85 -17.73
CA TYR A 234 -1.28 -4.38 -18.81
C TYR A 234 -2.68 -4.78 -18.32
N SER A 235 -2.79 -5.14 -17.05
CA SER A 235 -4.05 -5.53 -16.44
C SER A 235 -4.18 -5.05 -15.00
N LEU A 236 -5.42 -4.93 -14.54
CA LEU A 236 -5.74 -4.80 -13.13
C LEU A 236 -6.15 -6.16 -12.58
N VAL A 237 -5.37 -6.64 -11.63
CA VAL A 237 -5.59 -7.94 -10.99
C VAL A 237 -6.15 -7.73 -9.59
N ALA A 238 -7.32 -8.28 -9.31
CA ALA A 238 -7.87 -8.37 -7.96
C ALA A 238 -7.56 -9.76 -7.38
N CYS A 239 -6.72 -9.80 -6.35
CA CYS A 239 -6.36 -11.02 -5.63
C CYS A 239 -7.13 -11.09 -4.30
N GLY A 240 -8.00 -12.08 -4.15
CA GLY A 240 -8.68 -12.39 -2.89
C GLY A 240 -7.95 -13.50 -2.13
N ILE A 241 -7.64 -13.29 -0.85
CA ILE A 241 -6.94 -14.27 -0.01
C ILE A 241 -7.80 -14.60 1.21
N SER A 242 -8.34 -15.81 1.25
CA SER A 242 -9.21 -16.27 2.33
C SER A 242 -8.73 -17.62 2.90
N LEU A 243 -9.11 -17.90 4.14
CA LEU A 243 -8.90 -19.21 4.77
C LEU A 243 -10.17 -20.03 4.61
N TRP A 244 -10.04 -21.21 4.01
CA TRP A 244 -11.15 -22.02 3.54
C TRP A 244 -11.52 -23.12 4.53
N PRO A 245 -12.82 -23.30 4.83
CA PRO A 245 -13.32 -24.57 5.35
C PRO A 245 -14.31 -25.33 4.43
N TYR A 246 -14.76 -24.87 3.25
CA TYR A 246 -15.67 -25.68 2.39
C TYR A 246 -15.89 -25.24 0.92
N GLU A 247 -15.66 -26.18 -0.01
CA GLU A 247 -15.93 -26.28 -1.48
C GLU A 247 -16.08 -25.03 -2.37
N ASP A 248 -15.07 -24.73 -3.20
CA ASP A 248 -15.29 -24.38 -4.61
C ASP A 248 -14.00 -24.57 -5.44
N ASP A 249 -14.14 -25.17 -6.61
CA ASP A 249 -13.05 -25.48 -7.55
C ASP A 249 -12.64 -24.22 -8.33
N LYS A 250 -11.69 -23.47 -7.80
CA LYS A 250 -10.93 -22.49 -8.60
C LYS A 250 -9.45 -22.54 -8.24
N VAL A 251 -8.67 -23.18 -9.10
CA VAL A 251 -7.21 -23.05 -9.14
C VAL A 251 -6.82 -22.39 -10.45
N GLN A 252 -5.94 -21.40 -10.36
CA GLN A 252 -4.67 -21.30 -11.09
C GLN A 252 -4.06 -19.92 -10.87
N LEU A 253 -2.89 -19.82 -10.21
CA LEU A 253 -2.04 -18.63 -10.27
C LEU A 253 -0.57 -18.89 -9.85
N PRO A 254 0.38 -18.05 -10.31
CA PRO A 254 1.80 -18.10 -9.97
C PRO A 254 2.10 -17.43 -8.61
N PHE A 255 1.39 -17.83 -7.55
CA PHE A 255 1.75 -17.43 -6.19
C PHE A 255 2.47 -18.60 -5.52
N THR A 256 3.68 -18.33 -5.02
CA THR A 256 4.40 -19.30 -4.20
C THR A 256 3.85 -19.19 -2.79
N VAL A 257 3.00 -20.14 -2.40
CA VAL A 257 2.47 -20.21 -1.04
C VAL A 257 3.38 -21.10 -0.21
N THR A 258 3.99 -20.53 0.82
CA THR A 258 4.90 -21.23 1.72
C THR A 258 4.37 -21.20 3.15
N ASP A 259 4.84 -22.14 3.98
CA ASP A 259 4.75 -22.01 5.43
C ASP A 259 5.75 -20.95 5.96
N LEU A 260 5.78 -20.72 7.28
CA LEU A 260 6.74 -19.81 7.93
C LEU A 260 8.20 -20.25 7.78
N LYS A 261 8.46 -21.52 7.44
CA LYS A 261 9.79 -22.08 7.22
C LYS A 261 10.22 -21.99 5.75
N GLY A 262 9.37 -21.46 4.87
CA GLY A 262 9.64 -21.38 3.43
C GLY A 262 9.41 -22.69 2.68
N GLN A 263 8.73 -23.67 3.28
CA GLN A 263 8.33 -24.90 2.60
C GLN A 263 7.06 -24.63 1.79
N ASN A 264 7.09 -24.98 0.50
CA ASN A 264 5.93 -24.84 -0.37
C ASN A 264 4.75 -25.68 0.15
N LEU A 265 3.57 -25.08 0.26
CA LEU A 265 2.35 -25.82 0.56
C LEU A 265 1.96 -26.69 -0.65
N GLN A 266 1.50 -27.91 -0.37
CA GLN A 266 1.01 -28.79 -1.42
C GLN A 266 -0.30 -28.24 -1.99
N LEU A 267 -0.36 -28.12 -3.32
CA LEU A 267 -1.57 -27.78 -4.03
C LEU A 267 -2.58 -28.92 -3.84
N VAL A 268 -3.73 -28.61 -3.24
CA VAL A 268 -4.85 -29.55 -3.15
C VAL A 268 -5.73 -29.36 -4.38
N THR A 269 -5.57 -30.24 -5.37
CA THR A 269 -6.50 -30.37 -6.50
C THR A 269 -7.44 -31.54 -6.23
N GLY A 270 -8.67 -31.29 -5.81
CA GLY A 270 -9.68 -32.33 -5.58
C GLY A 270 -10.70 -31.99 -4.50
N PRO A 271 -11.75 -32.84 -4.33
CA PRO A 271 -12.82 -32.62 -3.37
C PRO A 271 -12.28 -32.60 -1.92
N TYR A 272 -12.87 -31.73 -1.12
CA TYR A 272 -12.40 -31.34 0.21
C TYR A 272 -12.50 -32.49 1.23
N ASN A 273 -11.36 -32.89 1.81
CA ASN A 273 -11.27 -33.94 2.83
C ASN A 273 -11.30 -33.40 4.29
N GLY A 274 -11.82 -32.19 4.55
CA GLY A 274 -11.91 -31.65 5.92
C GLY A 274 -10.64 -30.95 6.45
N GLN A 275 -9.65 -30.66 5.60
CA GLN A 275 -8.39 -30.01 5.98
C GLN A 275 -8.39 -28.50 5.70
N GLN A 276 -7.89 -27.68 6.63
CA GLN A 276 -7.75 -26.23 6.43
C GLN A 276 -6.89 -25.93 5.18
N GLY A 277 -7.37 -25.03 4.32
CA GLY A 277 -6.67 -24.59 3.12
C GLY A 277 -6.61 -23.06 3.00
N VAL A 278 -5.64 -22.56 2.23
CA VAL A 278 -5.59 -21.15 1.81
C VAL A 278 -6.18 -21.09 0.40
N CYS A 279 -7.24 -20.29 0.23
CA CYS A 279 -7.82 -20.01 -1.08
C CYS A 279 -7.26 -18.68 -1.60
N VAL A 280 -6.78 -18.70 -2.84
CA VAL A 280 -6.30 -17.51 -3.56
C VAL A 280 -7.11 -17.38 -4.83
N GLU A 281 -7.98 -16.38 -4.88
CA GLU A 281 -8.83 -16.07 -6.03
C GLU A 281 -8.20 -14.95 -6.85
N GLN A 282 -8.27 -15.04 -8.19
CA GLN A 282 -7.92 -13.94 -9.07
C GLN A 282 -9.07 -13.57 -9.99
N LEU A 283 -9.29 -12.26 -10.10
CA LEU A 283 -10.05 -11.67 -11.17
C LEU A 283 -9.16 -10.67 -11.91
N THR A 284 -9.04 -10.83 -13.23
CA THR A 284 -8.15 -10.02 -14.06
C THR A 284 -8.97 -9.19 -15.03
N LEU A 285 -8.67 -7.89 -15.11
CA LEU A 285 -9.23 -6.97 -16.08
C LEU A 285 -8.13 -6.55 -17.06
N ASP A 286 -8.25 -6.97 -18.31
CA ASP A 286 -7.33 -6.60 -19.38
C ASP A 286 -7.61 -5.17 -19.87
N PHE A 287 -6.59 -4.31 -19.83
CA PHE A 287 -6.77 -2.90 -20.17
C PHE A 287 -6.98 -2.68 -21.66
N GLU A 288 -6.26 -3.39 -22.53
CA GLU A 288 -6.38 -3.20 -23.99
C GLU A 288 -7.74 -3.62 -24.50
N TYR A 289 -8.27 -4.75 -24.02
CA TYR A 289 -9.63 -5.19 -24.32
C TYR A 289 -10.65 -4.12 -23.91
N LEU A 290 -10.54 -3.61 -22.68
CA LEU A 290 -11.44 -2.61 -22.13
C LEU A 290 -11.38 -1.30 -22.93
N ILE A 291 -10.17 -0.78 -23.20
CA ILE A 291 -9.96 0.45 -23.98
C ILE A 291 -10.63 0.31 -25.35
N ASN A 292 -10.39 -0.80 -26.05
CA ASN A 292 -10.96 -1.03 -27.37
C ASN A 292 -12.48 -1.19 -27.35
N GLU A 293 -13.06 -1.78 -26.30
CA GLU A 293 -14.51 -1.93 -26.15
C GLU A 293 -15.18 -0.58 -25.89
N VAL A 294 -14.63 0.22 -24.98
CA VAL A 294 -15.14 1.57 -24.64
C VAL A 294 -15.05 2.51 -25.85
N ILE A 295 -13.93 2.52 -26.57
CA ILE A 295 -13.77 3.34 -27.78
C ILE A 295 -14.79 2.92 -28.86
N ARG A 296 -15.08 1.63 -29.02
CA ARG A 296 -16.02 1.16 -30.05
C ARG A 296 -17.48 1.47 -29.72
N ARG A 297 -17.87 1.45 -28.44
CA ARG A 297 -19.27 1.61 -28.03
C ARG A 297 -19.66 3.03 -27.65
N ASP A 298 -18.80 3.73 -26.91
CA ASP A 298 -19.20 4.93 -26.16
C ASP A 298 -18.45 6.21 -26.58
N ALA A 299 -17.35 6.12 -27.33
CA ALA A 299 -16.60 7.30 -27.74
C ALA A 299 -17.28 8.04 -28.90
N ALA A 300 -17.51 9.35 -28.76
CA ALA A 300 -18.05 10.17 -29.85
C ALA A 300 -17.06 10.33 -31.03
N TRP A 301 -15.78 10.04 -30.80
CA TRP A 301 -14.68 10.20 -31.75
C TRP A 301 -14.17 8.87 -32.33
N THR A 302 -14.90 7.76 -32.18
CA THR A 302 -14.52 6.42 -32.71
C THR A 302 -14.17 6.45 -34.19
N ALA A 303 -14.91 7.21 -35.00
CA ALA A 303 -14.67 7.28 -36.45
C ALA A 303 -13.33 7.96 -36.83
N GLN A 304 -12.75 8.75 -35.91
CA GLN A 304 -11.45 9.39 -36.10
C GLN A 304 -10.29 8.56 -35.53
N PHE A 305 -10.57 7.55 -34.70
CA PHE A 305 -9.57 6.77 -33.99
C PHE A 305 -8.81 5.82 -34.92
N CYS A 306 -7.48 5.79 -34.78
CA CYS A 306 -6.60 4.87 -35.51
C CYS A 306 -6.07 3.77 -34.59
N SER A 307 -5.30 4.17 -33.58
CA SER A 307 -4.66 3.29 -32.61
C SER A 307 -4.31 4.09 -31.34
N PHE A 308 -4.11 3.39 -30.22
CA PHE A 308 -3.48 3.99 -29.04
C PHE A 308 -2.01 3.56 -28.97
N SER A 309 -1.16 4.43 -28.44
CA SER A 309 0.28 4.18 -28.29
C SER A 309 0.64 3.71 -26.89
N ASP A 310 0.02 4.30 -25.87
CA ASP A 310 0.40 4.11 -24.47
C ASP A 310 -0.75 4.53 -23.55
N TYR A 311 -0.78 3.99 -22.32
CA TYR A 311 -1.84 4.24 -21.36
C TYR A 311 -1.37 4.19 -19.90
N ASP A 312 -2.03 4.95 -19.03
CA ASP A 312 -1.75 4.99 -17.59
C ASP A 312 -3.05 4.87 -16.79
N VAL A 313 -3.15 3.82 -15.98
CA VAL A 313 -4.36 3.51 -15.20
C VAL A 313 -4.20 3.90 -13.74
N VAL A 314 -5.12 4.73 -13.25
CA VAL A 314 -5.15 5.22 -11.88
C VAL A 314 -6.49 4.85 -11.25
N ILE A 315 -6.44 4.27 -10.04
CA ILE A 315 -7.64 3.99 -9.26
C ILE A 315 -8.12 5.32 -8.67
N LEU A 316 -9.33 5.76 -9.02
CA LEU A 316 -9.91 7.01 -8.49
C LEU A 316 -10.62 6.75 -7.17
N GLU A 317 -11.39 5.68 -7.10
CA GLU A 317 -12.16 5.35 -5.93
C GLU A 317 -12.43 3.85 -5.93
N GLN A 318 -12.27 3.20 -4.79
CA GLN A 318 -12.95 1.93 -4.58
C GLN A 318 -14.31 2.28 -3.98
N VAL A 319 -15.37 2.21 -4.78
CA VAL A 319 -16.74 2.42 -4.31
C VAL A 319 -16.97 1.39 -3.24
N CYS A 320 -17.41 1.87 -2.07
CA CYS A 320 -17.82 1.15 -0.87
C CYS A 320 -17.48 -0.36 -0.87
N PRO A 321 -16.70 -0.89 0.10
CA PRO A 321 -16.46 -2.34 0.23
C PRO A 321 -17.73 -3.22 0.24
N GLU A 322 -18.90 -2.59 0.43
CA GLU A 322 -20.23 -3.20 0.37
C GLU A 322 -20.74 -3.41 -1.07
N THR A 323 -20.41 -2.52 -2.02
CA THR A 323 -20.83 -2.63 -3.43
C THR A 323 -19.82 -3.38 -4.31
N ASN A 324 -18.58 -3.55 -3.85
CA ASN A 324 -17.51 -4.25 -4.58
C ASN A 324 -17.21 -3.68 -5.97
N VAL A 325 -17.39 -2.38 -6.17
CA VAL A 325 -17.11 -1.70 -7.45
C VAL A 325 -15.81 -0.90 -7.35
N VAL A 326 -14.94 -1.05 -8.34
CA VAL A 326 -13.69 -0.30 -8.47
C VAL A 326 -13.85 0.71 -9.60
N VAL A 327 -13.64 1.99 -9.33
CA VAL A 327 -13.61 3.04 -10.36
C VAL A 327 -12.17 3.32 -10.73
N ILE A 328 -11.88 3.12 -12.01
CA ILE A 328 -10.58 3.40 -12.62
C ILE A 328 -10.71 4.53 -13.64
N ASN A 329 -9.63 5.29 -13.76
CA ASN A 329 -9.43 6.25 -14.84
C ASN A 329 -8.26 5.76 -15.67
N ILE A 330 -8.43 5.76 -16.98
CA ILE A 330 -7.43 5.31 -17.95
C ILE A 330 -7.05 6.53 -18.78
N GLY A 331 -5.84 7.04 -18.59
CA GLY A 331 -5.26 8.06 -19.46
C GLY A 331 -4.75 7.38 -20.71
N LEU A 332 -5.10 7.91 -21.88
CA LEU A 332 -4.75 7.35 -23.18
C LEU A 332 -3.95 8.33 -23.99
N LEU A 333 -2.86 7.86 -24.58
CA LEU A 333 -2.18 8.52 -25.69
C LEU A 333 -2.55 7.80 -26.98
N LEU A 334 -3.17 8.50 -27.92
CA LEU A 334 -3.73 7.88 -29.13
C LEU A 334 -3.53 8.71 -30.39
N LEU A 335 -3.61 8.06 -31.54
CA LEU A 335 -3.59 8.66 -32.86
C LEU A 335 -5.01 8.76 -33.40
N ALA A 336 -5.40 9.96 -33.84
CA ALA A 336 -6.70 10.20 -34.44
C ALA A 336 -6.63 11.20 -35.60
N PHE A 337 -7.58 11.14 -36.52
CA PHE A 337 -7.73 12.13 -37.59
C PHE A 337 -8.40 13.41 -37.07
N SER A 338 -7.87 14.56 -37.49
CA SER A 338 -8.47 15.86 -37.19
C SER A 338 -9.81 16.02 -37.91
N LYS A 339 -10.81 16.64 -37.26
CA LYS A 339 -12.12 16.94 -37.89
C LYS A 339 -12.03 17.98 -39.01
N SER A 340 -10.94 18.77 -39.07
CA SER A 340 -10.86 19.96 -39.91
C SER A 340 -9.85 19.89 -41.06
N ASP A 341 -9.01 18.85 -41.14
CA ASP A 341 -7.87 18.88 -42.07
C ASP A 341 -8.06 18.09 -43.37
N LYS A 342 -7.63 18.75 -44.45
CA LYS A 342 -7.41 18.17 -45.79
C LYS A 342 -6.12 17.32 -45.85
N GLU A 343 -5.36 17.26 -44.75
CA GLU A 343 -4.15 16.45 -44.60
C GLU A 343 -4.52 15.05 -44.07
N HIS A 344 -4.03 14.02 -44.75
CA HIS A 344 -4.36 12.62 -44.47
C HIS A 344 -3.50 12.01 -43.34
N CYS A 345 -2.93 12.84 -42.45
CA CYS A 345 -2.01 12.37 -41.41
C CYS A 345 -2.69 12.40 -40.03
N PRO A 346 -2.68 11.29 -39.28
CA PRO A 346 -3.20 11.26 -37.92
C PRO A 346 -2.26 12.02 -36.96
N ASN A 347 -2.84 12.79 -36.04
CA ASN A 347 -2.11 13.50 -35.00
C ASN A 347 -2.22 12.76 -33.65
N THR A 348 -1.28 13.04 -32.73
CA THR A 348 -1.29 12.48 -31.38
C THR A 348 -2.17 13.30 -30.45
N TYR A 349 -3.10 12.61 -29.79
CA TYR A 349 -4.03 13.17 -28.81
C TYR A 349 -3.91 12.45 -27.48
N HIS A 350 -4.31 13.15 -26.43
CA HIS A 350 -4.54 12.59 -25.11
C HIS A 350 -6.04 12.65 -24.77
N SER A 351 -6.54 11.58 -24.17
CA SER A 351 -7.90 11.48 -23.64
C SER A 351 -7.91 10.65 -22.36
N ASN A 352 -9.06 10.60 -21.68
CA ASN A 352 -9.23 9.78 -20.48
C ASN A 352 -10.56 9.03 -20.52
N LEU A 353 -10.56 7.76 -20.09
CA LEU A 353 -11.75 6.92 -19.95
C LEU A 353 -11.98 6.62 -18.47
N GLN A 354 -13.22 6.82 -18.01
CA GLN A 354 -13.64 6.43 -16.67
C GLN A 354 -14.52 5.19 -16.75
N VAL A 355 -14.13 4.16 -16.01
CA VAL A 355 -14.80 2.85 -16.03
C VAL A 355 -15.03 2.38 -14.60
N SER A 356 -16.20 1.82 -14.34
CA SER A 356 -16.50 1.07 -13.12
C SER A 356 -16.41 -0.42 -13.38
N TRP A 357 -15.70 -1.15 -12.52
CA TRP A 357 -15.52 -2.59 -12.57
C TRP A 357 -16.15 -3.25 -11.34
N ASP A 358 -17.15 -4.10 -11.54
CA ASP A 358 -17.80 -4.85 -10.47
C ASP A 358 -17.05 -6.17 -10.21
N LEU A 359 -16.51 -6.33 -9.01
CA LEU A 359 -15.75 -7.52 -8.62
C LEU A 359 -16.64 -8.75 -8.39
N ASN A 360 -17.96 -8.60 -8.21
CA ASN A 360 -18.87 -9.74 -8.04
C ASN A 360 -19.17 -10.42 -9.38
N THR A 361 -19.44 -9.62 -10.40
CA THR A 361 -19.86 -10.10 -11.73
C THR A 361 -18.71 -10.13 -12.74
N GLY A 362 -17.64 -9.38 -12.48
CA GLY A 362 -16.54 -9.15 -13.43
C GLY A 362 -16.88 -8.14 -14.53
N VAL A 363 -18.09 -7.59 -14.55
CA VAL A 363 -18.56 -6.69 -15.61
C VAL A 363 -17.99 -5.29 -15.45
N CYS A 364 -17.63 -4.68 -16.58
CA CYS A 364 -17.20 -3.29 -16.66
C CYS A 364 -18.27 -2.42 -17.32
N CYS A 365 -18.49 -1.22 -16.76
CA CYS A 365 -19.40 -0.22 -17.31
C CYS A 365 -18.67 1.11 -17.51
N THR A 366 -18.86 1.72 -18.68
CA THR A 366 -18.34 3.06 -18.98
C THR A 366 -19.08 4.12 -18.17
N MET A 367 -18.35 4.93 -17.43
CA MET A 367 -18.90 6.05 -16.66
C MET A 367 -18.76 7.38 -17.40
N GLY A 368 -17.69 7.55 -18.18
CA GLY A 368 -17.44 8.77 -18.93
C GLY A 368 -16.26 8.64 -19.89
N VAL A 369 -16.37 9.31 -21.02
CA VAL A 369 -15.33 9.38 -22.07
C VAL A 369 -14.91 10.83 -22.24
N GLY A 370 -13.61 11.10 -22.11
CA GLY A 370 -13.03 12.42 -22.30
C GLY A 370 -12.97 12.85 -23.77
N GLU A 371 -12.91 14.16 -23.98
CA GLU A 371 -12.64 14.73 -25.30
C GLU A 371 -11.17 14.54 -25.71
N LEU A 372 -10.87 14.68 -27.00
CA LEU A 372 -9.51 14.59 -27.53
C LEU A 372 -8.78 15.92 -27.32
N THR A 373 -7.64 15.87 -26.64
CA THR A 373 -6.74 17.02 -26.45
C THR A 373 -5.46 16.83 -27.24
N GLU A 374 -5.17 17.71 -28.20
CA GLU A 374 -4.01 17.58 -29.07
C GLU A 374 -2.70 17.75 -28.27
N VAL A 375 -1.78 16.81 -28.42
CA VAL A 375 -0.50 16.83 -27.70
C VAL A 375 0.58 17.43 -28.61
N LYS A 376 0.89 18.72 -28.41
CA LYS A 376 2.00 19.40 -29.09
C LYS A 376 3.26 19.38 -28.20
N GLY A 377 4.17 18.41 -28.40
CA GLY A 377 5.48 18.37 -27.72
C GLY A 377 5.80 17.10 -26.92
N GLN A 378 6.56 17.23 -25.82
CA GLN A 378 7.11 16.11 -25.04
C GLN A 378 6.02 15.30 -24.30
N THR A 379 5.92 14.01 -24.64
CA THR A 379 4.96 13.02 -24.12
C THR A 379 5.03 12.81 -22.60
N GLY A 380 6.22 12.92 -21.97
CA GLY A 380 6.38 12.70 -20.52
C GLY A 380 5.62 13.71 -19.64
N SER A 381 5.35 14.92 -20.15
CA SER A 381 4.55 15.92 -19.42
C SER A 381 3.07 15.56 -19.33
N VAL A 382 2.58 14.74 -20.28
CA VAL A 382 1.18 14.32 -20.39
C VAL A 382 0.81 13.47 -19.17
N TRP A 383 1.59 12.45 -18.85
CA TRP A 383 1.34 11.58 -17.70
C TRP A 383 1.38 12.32 -16.37
N SER A 384 2.27 13.29 -16.22
CA SER A 384 2.33 14.14 -15.01
C SER A 384 1.08 15.02 -14.86
N SER A 385 0.61 15.62 -15.95
CA SER A 385 -0.62 16.42 -15.96
C SER A 385 -1.87 15.56 -15.68
N TYR A 386 -1.94 14.39 -16.33
CA TYR A 386 -2.98 13.39 -16.12
C TYR A 386 -3.07 12.95 -14.65
N ARG A 387 -1.95 12.54 -14.05
CA ARG A 387 -1.90 12.14 -12.63
C ARG A 387 -2.31 13.25 -11.68
N LYS A 388 -1.93 14.51 -11.96
CA LYS A 388 -2.39 15.67 -11.19
C LYS A 388 -3.90 15.85 -11.28
N SER A 389 -4.50 15.64 -12.45
CA SER A 389 -5.95 15.68 -12.63
C SER A 389 -6.66 14.59 -11.82
N CYS A 390 -6.12 13.36 -11.81
CA CYS A 390 -6.62 12.27 -10.98
C CYS A 390 -6.56 12.61 -9.48
N VAL A 391 -5.42 13.11 -9.00
CA VAL A 391 -5.27 13.53 -7.59
C VAL A 391 -6.26 14.65 -7.23
N ASN A 392 -6.45 15.64 -8.11
CA ASN A 392 -7.42 16.71 -7.88
C ASN A 392 -8.85 16.17 -7.78
N THR A 393 -9.19 15.18 -8.61
CA THR A 393 -10.49 14.51 -8.58
C THR A 393 -10.67 13.78 -7.25
N VAL A 394 -9.71 12.95 -6.86
CA VAL A 394 -9.72 12.23 -5.57
C VAL A 394 -9.86 13.19 -4.39
N MET A 395 -9.09 14.29 -4.38
CA MET A 395 -9.14 15.27 -3.31
C MET A 395 -10.46 16.05 -3.26
N LYS A 396 -11.07 16.32 -4.42
CA LYS A 396 -12.36 17.00 -4.51
C LYS A 396 -13.50 16.17 -3.91
N TRP A 397 -13.44 14.85 -4.06
CA TRP A 397 -14.46 13.91 -3.59
C TRP A 397 -14.09 13.21 -2.28
N LEU A 398 -12.99 13.62 -1.63
CA LEU A 398 -12.50 12.96 -0.42
C LEU A 398 -13.45 13.13 0.77
N VAL A 399 -14.06 12.03 1.21
CA VAL A 399 -14.88 11.99 2.44
C VAL A 399 -14.06 11.43 3.60
N PRO A 400 -13.96 12.12 4.76
CA PRO A 400 -13.22 11.62 5.91
C PRO A 400 -13.80 10.32 6.47
N GLU A 401 -12.96 9.29 6.59
CA GLU A 401 -13.35 7.98 7.11
C GLU A 401 -13.28 7.90 8.64
N ARG A 402 -13.90 6.85 9.20
CA ARG A 402 -13.74 6.51 10.62
C ARG A 402 -12.29 6.08 10.88
N SER A 403 -11.75 6.46 12.04
CA SER A 403 -10.38 6.12 12.46
C SER A 403 -10.14 4.62 12.65
N SER A 404 -11.17 3.78 12.59
CA SER A 404 -11.00 2.33 12.62
C SER A 404 -10.79 1.72 11.23
N ARG A 405 -11.20 2.41 10.14
CA ARG A 405 -11.24 1.86 8.78
C ARG A 405 -10.10 2.35 7.88
N TYR A 406 -9.17 3.16 8.38
CA TYR A 406 -8.01 3.60 7.59
C TYR A 406 -7.09 2.42 7.28
N ILE A 407 -6.37 2.45 6.17
CA ILE A 407 -5.30 1.48 5.90
C ILE A 407 -4.04 1.96 6.61
N ASN A 408 -3.47 1.13 7.48
CA ASN A 408 -2.22 1.49 8.15
C ASN A 408 -1.08 1.22 7.18
N ARG A 409 -0.30 2.24 6.84
CA ARG A 409 0.85 2.15 5.93
C ARG A 409 2.10 2.55 6.69
N MET A 410 3.07 1.65 6.77
CA MET A 410 4.33 1.84 7.45
C MET A 410 5.48 1.76 6.45
N THR A 411 6.33 2.78 6.45
CA THR A 411 7.54 2.83 5.62
C THR A 411 8.61 3.60 6.38
N ASN A 412 9.86 3.14 6.30
CA ASN A 412 11.01 3.87 6.80
C ASN A 412 12.12 3.82 5.73
N GLU A 413 12.56 4.99 5.27
CA GLU A 413 13.55 5.15 4.21
C GLU A 413 14.97 5.34 4.78
N ALA A 414 15.26 4.76 5.94
CA ALA A 414 16.54 4.91 6.63
C ALA A 414 17.74 4.54 5.75
N LEU A 415 17.58 3.54 4.87
CA LEU A 415 18.60 3.11 3.91
C LEU A 415 18.73 4.03 2.69
N HIS A 416 17.64 4.71 2.30
CA HIS A 416 17.53 5.37 1.00
C HIS A 416 17.80 6.87 1.02
N LYS A 417 17.46 7.58 2.13
CA LYS A 417 17.73 9.04 2.29
C LYS A 417 17.30 9.66 3.63
N SER A 418 16.28 9.13 4.29
CA SER A 418 15.71 9.76 5.49
C SER A 418 15.15 8.75 6.47
N SER A 419 15.68 8.78 7.69
CA SER A 419 15.14 7.97 8.78
C SER A 419 13.95 8.68 9.43
N LEU A 420 12.97 7.90 9.86
CA LEU A 420 11.89 8.37 10.71
C LEU A 420 12.47 8.93 12.03
N GLN A 421 11.82 9.96 12.58
CA GLN A 421 12.18 10.51 13.90
C GLN A 421 11.32 9.92 15.02
N VAL A 422 10.07 9.57 14.72
CA VAL A 422 9.09 9.13 15.71
C VAL A 422 8.19 8.05 15.11
N LEU A 423 7.96 6.98 15.85
CA LEU A 423 6.87 6.03 15.60
C LEU A 423 5.71 6.38 16.54
N ALA A 424 4.55 6.71 15.99
CA ALA A 424 3.42 7.19 16.77
C ALA A 424 2.26 6.18 16.75
N ASP A 425 1.75 5.85 17.93
CA ASP A 425 0.43 5.25 18.12
C ASP A 425 -0.58 6.37 18.39
N GLY A 426 -1.40 6.67 17.37
CA GLY A 426 -2.40 7.73 17.42
C GLY A 426 -3.55 7.46 18.40
N ASP A 427 -3.90 6.18 18.60
CA ASP A 427 -5.04 5.78 19.41
C ASP A 427 -4.69 5.79 20.90
N ARG A 428 -3.46 5.39 21.23
CA ARG A 428 -2.94 5.38 22.61
C ARG A 428 -2.16 6.64 22.98
N CYS A 429 -1.93 7.53 22.01
CA CYS A 429 -1.11 8.74 22.18
C CYS A 429 0.29 8.43 22.72
N THR A 430 0.91 7.35 22.23
CA THR A 430 2.23 6.88 22.66
C THR A 430 3.22 7.04 21.53
N TRP A 431 4.39 7.62 21.82
CA TRP A 431 5.45 7.83 20.84
C TRP A 431 6.69 7.03 21.20
N ILE A 432 7.29 6.36 20.22
CA ILE A 432 8.66 5.88 20.29
C ILE A 432 9.54 6.88 19.55
N VAL A 433 10.53 7.43 20.24
CA VAL A 433 11.51 8.36 19.66
C VAL A 433 12.71 7.53 19.19
N LEU A 434 13.00 7.59 17.89
CA LEU A 434 14.04 6.78 17.25
C LEU A 434 15.45 7.29 17.57
#